data_AF-A0A821M740-F1
#
_entry.id   AF-A0A821M740-F1
#
_cell.length_a   1.000
_cell.length_b   1.000
_cell.length_c   1.000
_cell.angle_alpha   90.00
_cell.angle_beta   90.00
_cell.angle_gamma   90.00
#
_symmetry.space_group_name_H-M   'P 1'
#
loop_
_entity.id
_entity.type
_entity.pdbx_description
1 polymer ?
#
loop_
_entity_poly.entity_id
_entity_poly.type
_entity_poly.pdbx_seq_one_letter_code
_entity_poly.pdbx_strand_id
1 'polypeptide(L)'
;LQQKIAPMATRAAWSLGDMPDLEKYYIHIPDTKFEGAYYRAVDAIRNDNFRQAQDSIDLARELLDVELTTLANESYNRAYSAMINAQLLSELEEVWYYKILPERRQSICEIWQKRMQGNQPIIDDYHRLLLTHSLCL
;
A
#
# COMPACT_ATOMS: atom_id res chain seq x y z
N LEU A 1 5.88 10.33 -20.40
CA LEU A 1 6.22 11.25 -19.29
C LEU A 1 5.21 11.16 -18.15
N GLN A 2 3.91 11.31 -18.42
CA GLN A 2 2.84 11.23 -17.40
C GLN A 2 2.89 9.94 -16.56
N GLN A 3 3.03 8.76 -17.16
CA GLN A 3 3.09 7.48 -16.42
C GLN A 3 4.29 7.30 -15.48
N LYS A 4 5.41 8.02 -15.70
CA LYS A 4 6.58 7.95 -14.81
C LYS A 4 6.48 8.92 -13.64
N ILE A 5 5.78 10.04 -13.85
CA ILE A 5 5.59 11.10 -12.84
C ILE A 5 4.37 10.77 -11.97
N ALA A 6 3.38 10.06 -12.51
CA ALA A 6 2.12 9.75 -11.84
C ALA A 6 2.30 9.06 -10.47
N PRO A 7 3.15 8.03 -10.27
CA PRO A 7 3.33 7.42 -8.94
C PRO A 7 3.92 8.40 -7.92
N MET A 8 4.89 9.22 -8.34
CA MET A 8 5.51 10.24 -7.48
C MET A 8 4.53 11.36 -7.13
N ALA A 9 3.76 11.84 -8.10
CA ALA A 9 2.73 12.86 -7.90
C ALA A 9 1.59 12.35 -7.00
N THR A 10 1.17 11.10 -7.19
CA THR A 10 0.13 10.45 -6.36
C THR A 10 0.61 10.33 -4.91
N ARG A 11 1.85 9.87 -4.69
CA ARG A 11 2.42 9.79 -3.36
C ARG A 11 2.57 11.15 -2.69
N ALA A 12 3.01 12.17 -3.45
CA ALA A 12 3.13 13.53 -2.95
C ALA A 12 1.76 14.08 -2.54
N ALA A 13 0.75 13.94 -3.41
CA ALA A 13 -0.62 14.35 -3.11
C ALA A 13 -1.16 13.65 -1.85
N TRP A 14 -0.92 12.35 -1.70
CA TRP A 14 -1.28 11.63 -0.48
C TRP A 14 -0.58 12.20 0.76
N SER A 15 0.75 12.41 0.69
CA SER A 15 1.52 12.93 1.82
C SER A 15 1.13 14.34 2.25
N LEU A 16 0.61 15.15 1.30
CA LEU A 16 0.11 16.49 1.56
C LEU A 16 -1.34 16.51 2.05
N GLY A 17 -2.02 15.35 2.08
CA GLY A 17 -3.44 15.26 2.39
C GLY A 17 -4.35 15.77 1.25
N ASP A 18 -3.80 16.04 0.07
CA ASP A 18 -4.55 16.52 -1.09
C ASP A 18 -5.20 15.35 -1.84
N MET A 19 -6.28 14.87 -1.24
CA MET A 19 -6.99 13.69 -1.69
C MET A 19 -7.75 13.84 -3.02
N PRO A 20 -8.35 14.98 -3.37
CA PRO A 20 -8.94 15.19 -4.70
C PRO A 20 -7.90 15.10 -5.83
N ASP A 21 -6.67 15.50 -5.55
CA ASP A 21 -5.58 15.44 -6.51
C ASP A 21 -4.98 14.03 -6.62
N LEU A 22 -5.08 13.21 -5.57
CA LEU A 22 -4.69 11.80 -5.59
C LEU A 22 -5.39 11.04 -6.72
N GLU A 23 -6.70 11.21 -6.87
CA GLU A 23 -7.50 10.58 -7.94
C GLU A 23 -7.04 11.01 -9.33
N LYS A 24 -6.76 12.32 -9.51
CA LYS A 24 -6.28 12.86 -10.78
C LYS A 24 -4.95 12.27 -11.23
N TYR A 25 -4.10 11.88 -10.28
CA TYR A 25 -2.78 11.32 -10.60
C TYR A 25 -2.78 9.80 -10.75
N TYR A 26 -3.48 9.06 -9.87
CA TYR A 26 -3.43 7.59 -9.93
C TYR A 26 -4.14 7.01 -11.16
N ILE A 27 -5.12 7.70 -11.74
CA ILE A 27 -5.79 7.26 -12.98
C ILE A 27 -4.83 7.10 -14.16
N HIS A 28 -3.68 7.78 -14.11
CA HIS A 28 -2.65 7.68 -15.13
C HIS A 28 -1.67 6.53 -14.89
N ILE A 29 -1.82 5.80 -13.78
CA ILE A 29 -1.04 4.60 -13.46
C ILE A 29 -1.82 3.38 -13.97
N PRO A 30 -1.23 2.57 -14.87
CA PRO A 30 -1.86 1.32 -15.31
C PRO A 30 -2.24 0.43 -14.12
N ASP A 31 -3.41 -0.18 -14.18
CA ASP A 31 -3.87 -1.23 -13.26
C ASP A 31 -3.03 -2.49 -13.33
N THR A 32 -2.37 -2.74 -14.45
CA THR A 32 -1.37 -3.82 -14.64
C THR A 32 -0.09 -3.65 -13.82
N LYS A 33 0.05 -2.56 -13.05
CA LYS A 33 1.16 -2.33 -12.14
C LYS A 33 0.69 -2.36 -10.69
N PHE A 34 1.56 -2.87 -9.81
CA PHE A 34 1.32 -2.89 -8.36
C PHE A 34 0.86 -1.53 -7.83
N GLU A 35 1.58 -0.45 -8.16
CA GLU A 35 1.27 0.91 -7.69
C GLU A 35 -0.15 1.34 -8.10
N GLY A 36 -0.58 1.00 -9.31
CA GLY A 36 -1.91 1.34 -9.80
C GLY A 36 -3.00 0.61 -9.04
N ALA A 37 -2.85 -0.70 -8.83
CA ALA A 37 -3.79 -1.49 -8.04
C ALA A 37 -3.83 -1.03 -6.57
N TYR A 38 -2.65 -0.75 -5.99
CA TYR A 38 -2.49 -0.26 -4.63
C TYR A 38 -3.18 1.10 -4.38
N TYR A 39 -2.97 2.11 -5.24
CA TYR A 39 -3.62 3.42 -5.04
C TYR A 39 -5.13 3.37 -5.24
N ARG A 40 -5.64 2.50 -6.12
CA ARG A 40 -7.09 2.24 -6.23
C ARG A 40 -7.66 1.60 -4.97
N ALA A 41 -6.92 0.67 -4.35
CA ALA A 41 -7.31 0.08 -3.07
C ALA A 41 -7.36 1.14 -1.95
N VAL A 42 -6.35 2.02 -1.87
CA VAL A 42 -6.31 3.14 -0.92
C VAL A 42 -7.52 4.05 -1.08
N ASP A 43 -7.82 4.44 -2.33
CA ASP A 43 -8.98 5.30 -2.61
C ASP A 43 -10.32 4.61 -2.26
N ALA A 44 -10.46 3.33 -2.58
CA ALA A 44 -11.64 2.55 -2.23
C ALA A 44 -11.85 2.43 -0.71
N ILE A 45 -10.78 2.22 0.07
CA ILE A 45 -10.85 2.17 1.55
C ILE A 45 -11.23 3.54 2.14
N ARG A 46 -10.76 4.63 1.53
CA ARG A 46 -11.13 5.98 1.94
C ARG A 46 -12.61 6.28 1.68
N ASN A 47 -13.14 5.78 0.58
CA ASN A 47 -14.56 5.88 0.22
C ASN A 47 -15.44 4.81 0.89
N ASP A 48 -14.90 4.07 1.87
CA ASP A 48 -15.53 2.96 2.59
C ASP A 48 -16.13 1.87 1.67
N ASN A 49 -15.60 1.72 0.46
CA ASN A 49 -15.98 0.70 -0.51
C ASN A 49 -15.08 -0.53 -0.37
N PHE A 50 -15.39 -1.38 0.60
CA PHE A 50 -14.58 -2.57 0.88
C PHE A 50 -14.50 -3.56 -0.27
N ARG A 51 -15.57 -3.74 -1.03
CA ARG A 51 -15.59 -4.70 -2.13
C ARG A 51 -14.57 -4.30 -3.20
N GLN A 52 -14.60 -3.04 -3.62
CA GLN A 52 -13.65 -2.52 -4.60
C GLN A 52 -12.22 -2.50 -4.04
N ALA A 53 -12.05 -2.22 -2.75
CA ALA A 53 -10.76 -2.29 -2.10
C ALA A 53 -10.19 -3.70 -2.15
N GLN A 54 -10.98 -4.71 -1.78
CA GLN A 54 -10.59 -6.11 -1.79
C GLN A 54 -10.24 -6.56 -3.22
N ASP A 55 -11.09 -6.26 -4.21
CA ASP A 55 -10.82 -6.58 -5.62
C ASP A 55 -9.47 -5.97 -6.09
N SER A 56 -9.17 -4.73 -5.65
CA SER A 56 -7.92 -4.04 -5.99
C SER A 56 -6.71 -4.61 -5.25
N ILE A 57 -6.87 -5.03 -3.99
CA ILE A 57 -5.83 -5.68 -3.19
C ILE A 57 -5.50 -7.06 -3.77
N ASP A 58 -6.50 -7.83 -4.16
CA ASP A 58 -6.31 -9.15 -4.75
C ASP A 58 -5.60 -9.03 -6.11
N LEU A 59 -5.97 -8.07 -6.95
CA LEU A 59 -5.22 -7.75 -8.16
C LEU A 59 -3.76 -7.37 -7.86
N ALA A 60 -3.54 -6.52 -6.84
CA ALA A 60 -2.19 -6.14 -6.45
C ALA A 60 -1.36 -7.34 -5.96
N ARG A 61 -1.99 -8.33 -5.29
CA ARG A 61 -1.35 -9.57 -4.87
C ARG A 61 -0.96 -10.44 -6.05
N GLU A 62 -1.83 -10.60 -7.04
CA GLU A 62 -1.52 -11.37 -8.25
C GLU A 62 -0.30 -10.79 -8.98
N LEU A 63 -0.25 -9.46 -9.13
CA LEU A 63 0.88 -8.78 -9.75
C LEU A 63 2.17 -8.95 -8.92
N LEU A 64 2.05 -8.88 -7.60
CA LEU A 64 3.17 -9.03 -6.69
C LEU A 64 3.71 -10.47 -6.65
N ASP A 65 2.85 -11.49 -6.77
CA ASP A 65 3.24 -12.89 -6.79
C ASP A 65 4.13 -13.22 -8.00
N VAL A 66 3.80 -12.67 -9.17
CA VAL A 66 4.62 -12.79 -10.38
C VAL A 66 5.99 -12.12 -10.17
N GLU A 67 6.02 -10.93 -9.57
CA GLU A 67 7.25 -10.20 -9.27
C GLU A 67 8.12 -10.94 -8.24
N LEU A 68 7.51 -11.42 -7.15
CA LEU A 68 8.19 -12.17 -6.08
C LEU A 68 8.78 -13.47 -6.62
N THR A 69 8.01 -14.24 -7.40
CA THR A 69 8.48 -15.51 -7.99
C THR A 69 9.70 -15.29 -8.89
N THR A 70 9.75 -14.15 -9.59
CA THR A 70 10.87 -13.78 -10.45
C THR A 70 12.09 -13.36 -9.62
N LEU A 71 11.92 -12.46 -8.65
CA LEU A 71 13.02 -11.84 -7.90
C LEU A 71 13.60 -12.73 -6.79
N ALA A 72 12.78 -13.60 -6.17
CA ALA A 72 13.21 -14.50 -5.11
C ALA A 72 14.27 -15.52 -5.59
N ASN A 73 14.25 -15.86 -6.87
CA ASN A 73 15.25 -16.72 -7.49
C ASN A 73 16.60 -16.03 -7.71
N GLU A 74 16.67 -14.69 -7.62
CA GLU A 74 17.88 -13.94 -7.92
C GLU A 74 18.64 -13.52 -6.66
N SER A 75 17.96 -12.90 -5.69
CA SER A 75 18.55 -12.56 -4.38
C SER A 75 17.51 -12.02 -3.40
N TYR A 76 17.76 -12.23 -2.11
CA TYR A 76 16.92 -11.68 -1.03
C TYR A 76 16.79 -10.14 -1.10
N ASN A 77 17.88 -9.43 -1.37
CA ASN A 77 17.87 -7.96 -1.46
C ASN A 77 16.97 -7.44 -2.59
N ARG A 78 16.85 -8.18 -3.70
CA ARG A 78 15.92 -7.82 -4.79
C ARG A 78 14.47 -8.12 -4.41
N ALA A 79 14.23 -9.23 -3.73
CA ALA A 79 12.90 -9.60 -3.25
C ALA A 79 12.40 -8.70 -2.10
N TYR A 80 13.30 -8.01 -1.37
CA TYR A 80 12.93 -7.18 -0.22
C TYR A 80 11.88 -6.10 -0.56
N SER A 81 12.04 -5.40 -1.68
CA SER A 81 11.09 -4.37 -2.11
C SER A 81 9.69 -4.97 -2.32
N ALA A 82 9.61 -6.17 -2.88
CA ALA A 82 8.36 -6.88 -3.07
C ALA A 82 7.80 -7.42 -1.73
N MET A 83 8.63 -7.80 -0.77
CA MET A 83 8.18 -8.13 0.59
C MET A 83 7.55 -6.93 1.31
N ILE A 84 8.12 -5.73 1.15
CA ILE A 84 7.53 -4.49 1.68
C ILE A 84 6.17 -4.21 1.01
N ASN A 85 6.07 -4.43 -0.30
CA ASN A 85 4.80 -4.30 -1.01
C ASN A 85 3.74 -5.29 -0.46
N ALA A 86 4.12 -6.52 -0.13
CA ALA A 86 3.21 -7.50 0.49
C ALA A 86 2.77 -7.06 1.90
N GLN A 87 3.70 -6.48 2.68
CA GLN A 87 3.39 -5.90 3.98
C GLN A 87 2.42 -4.74 3.83
N LEU A 88 2.62 -3.83 2.88
CA LEU A 88 1.72 -2.70 2.61
C LEU A 88 0.30 -3.16 2.30
N LEU A 89 0.13 -4.19 1.45
CA LEU A 89 -1.19 -4.76 1.16
C LEU A 89 -1.85 -5.36 2.41
N SER A 90 -1.08 -6.06 3.24
CA SER A 90 -1.60 -6.67 4.46
C SER A 90 -2.01 -5.61 5.49
N GLU A 91 -1.21 -4.56 5.65
CA GLU A 91 -1.54 -3.45 6.55
C GLU A 91 -2.73 -2.64 6.02
N LEU A 92 -2.88 -2.52 4.70
CA LEU A 92 -4.02 -1.86 4.07
C LEU A 92 -5.34 -2.62 4.32
N GLU A 93 -5.34 -3.94 4.38
CA GLU A 93 -6.51 -4.71 4.84
C GLU A 93 -6.77 -4.51 6.35
N GLU A 94 -5.71 -4.46 7.15
CA GLU A 94 -5.81 -4.21 8.59
C GLU A 94 -6.37 -2.82 8.91
N VAL A 95 -6.16 -1.82 8.05
CA VAL A 95 -6.82 -0.50 8.12
C VAL A 95 -8.34 -0.64 8.09
N TRP A 96 -8.88 -1.52 7.24
CA TRP A 96 -10.32 -1.78 7.23
C TRP A 96 -10.81 -2.41 8.54
N TYR A 97 -10.11 -3.45 9.03
CA TYR A 97 -10.44 -4.07 10.32
C TYR A 97 -10.33 -3.09 11.49
N TYR A 98 -9.38 -2.17 11.45
CA TYR A 98 -9.21 -1.11 12.45
C TYR A 98 -10.44 -0.16 12.49
N LYS A 99 -10.99 0.18 11.32
CA LYS A 99 -12.20 1.01 11.21
C LYS A 99 -13.42 0.31 11.83
N ILE A 100 -13.61 -0.98 11.53
CA ILE A 100 -14.83 -1.72 11.92
C ILE A 100 -14.79 -2.30 13.34
N LEU A 101 -13.63 -2.71 13.85
CA LEU A 101 -13.48 -3.47 15.09
C LEU A 101 -12.67 -2.70 16.14
N PRO A 102 -13.30 -1.84 16.96
CA PRO A 102 -12.62 -1.04 17.98
C PRO A 102 -11.79 -1.88 18.95
N GLU A 103 -12.26 -3.07 19.31
CA GLU A 103 -11.62 -3.98 20.24
C GLU A 103 -10.30 -4.55 19.71
N ARG A 104 -10.08 -4.54 18.39
CA ARG A 104 -8.84 -5.04 17.77
C ARG A 104 -7.81 -3.95 17.50
N ARG A 105 -8.16 -2.67 17.66
CA ARG A 105 -7.29 -1.52 17.33
C ARG A 105 -5.94 -1.60 18.02
N GLN A 106 -5.93 -1.88 19.32
CA GLN A 106 -4.70 -1.98 20.09
C GLN A 106 -3.80 -3.12 19.57
N SER A 107 -4.38 -4.29 19.34
CA SER A 107 -3.64 -5.44 18.80
C SER A 107 -3.09 -5.17 17.40
N ILE A 108 -3.85 -4.49 16.54
CA ILE A 108 -3.39 -4.09 15.19
C ILE A 108 -2.22 -3.11 15.30
N CYS A 109 -2.31 -2.08 16.14
CA CYS A 109 -1.20 -1.14 16.35
C CYS A 109 0.07 -1.83 16.88
N GLU A 110 -0.06 -2.78 17.81
CA GLU A 110 1.07 -3.56 18.32
C GLU A 110 1.71 -4.43 17.22
N ILE A 111 0.90 -5.01 16.34
CA ILE A 111 1.38 -5.79 15.19
C ILE A 111 2.15 -4.88 14.22
N TRP A 112 1.60 -3.72 13.86
CA TRP A 112 2.26 -2.75 12.98
C TRP A 112 3.61 -2.30 13.54
N GLN A 113 3.66 -1.96 14.83
CA GLN A 113 4.91 -1.57 15.49
C GLN A 113 5.96 -2.69 15.45
N LYS A 114 5.59 -3.94 15.75
CA LYS A 114 6.50 -5.09 15.69
C LYS A 114 7.02 -5.34 14.28
N ARG A 115 6.16 -5.25 13.26
CA ARG A 115 6.58 -5.42 11.86
C ARG A 115 7.54 -4.32 11.42
N MET A 116 7.26 -3.06 11.77
CA MET A 116 8.15 -1.93 11.46
C MET A 116 9.53 -2.05 12.11
N GLN A 117 9.64 -2.62 13.32
CA GLN A 117 10.93 -2.86 13.97
C GLN A 117 11.76 -3.95 13.28
N GLY A 118 11.11 -4.89 12.59
CA GLY A 118 11.78 -5.95 11.82
C GLY A 118 12.25 -5.53 10.42
N ASN A 119 11.84 -4.35 9.96
CA ASN A 119 12.20 -3.85 8.63
C ASN A 119 13.63 -3.29 8.58
N GLN A 120 14.23 -3.32 7.40
CA GLN A 120 15.50 -2.66 7.14
C GLN A 120 15.33 -1.14 7.36
N PRO A 121 16.37 -0.42 7.83
CA PRO A 121 16.31 1.01 8.15
C PRO A 121 16.26 1.90 6.90
N ILE A 122 15.33 1.63 5.97
CA ILE A 122 15.12 2.37 4.72
C ILE A 122 13.98 3.35 4.92
N ILE A 123 14.32 4.64 5.00
CA ILE A 123 13.38 5.73 5.31
C ILE A 123 12.17 5.73 4.36
N ASP A 124 12.38 5.39 3.09
CA ASP A 124 11.31 5.38 2.10
C ASP A 124 10.21 4.36 2.43
N ASP A 125 10.59 3.16 2.88
CA ASP A 125 9.66 2.10 3.25
C ASP A 125 8.87 2.46 4.50
N TYR A 126 9.53 3.02 5.53
CA TYR A 126 8.86 3.56 6.71
C TYR A 126 7.85 4.65 6.33
N HIS A 127 8.21 5.55 5.42
CA HIS A 127 7.31 6.60 4.98
C HIS A 127 6.05 6.02 4.30
N ARG A 128 6.20 4.99 3.46
CA ARG A 128 5.05 4.32 2.81
C ARG A 128 4.14 3.61 3.82
N LEU A 129 4.72 2.92 4.80
CA LEU A 129 3.96 2.23 5.86
C LEU A 129 3.18 3.23 6.71
N LEU A 130 3.84 4.31 7.16
CA LEU A 130 3.21 5.36 7.94
C LEU A 130 2.08 6.08 7.18
N LEU A 131 2.26 6.32 5.87
CA LEU A 131 1.19 6.87 5.04
C LEU A 131 -0.04 5.95 5.03
N THR A 132 0.17 4.63 4.99
CA THR A 132 -0.93 3.64 5.06
C THR A 132 -1.65 3.72 6.39
N HIS A 133 -0.91 3.82 7.51
CA HIS A 133 -1.49 3.96 8.85
C HIS A 133 -2.27 5.25 9.02
N SER A 134 -1.89 6.33 8.32
CA SER A 134 -2.59 7.61 8.38
C SER A 134 -4.04 7.55 7.88
N LEU A 135 -4.44 6.49 7.17
CA LEU A 135 -5.83 6.26 6.75
C LEU A 135 -6.77 5.91 7.92
N CYS A 136 -6.22 5.53 9.07
CA CYS A 136 -6.97 5.17 10.28
C CYS A 136 -6.98 6.27 11.36
N LEU A 137 -6.08 7.24 11.27
CA LEU A 137 -5.86 8.29 12.26
C LEU A 137 -6.72 9.52 11.94
#